data_AF-A0A352S171-F1
#
_entry.id   AF-A0A352S171-F1
#
_cell.length_a   1.000
_cell.length_b   1.000
_cell.length_c   1.000
_cell.angle_alpha   90.00
_cell.angle_beta   90.00
_cell.angle_gamma   90.00
#
_symmetry.space_group_name_H-M   'P 1'
#
loop_
_entity.id
_entity.type
_entity.pdbx_description
1 polymer ?
#
loop_
_entity_poly.entity_id
_entity_poly.type
_entity_poly.pdbx_seq_one_letter_code
_entity_poly.pdbx_strand_id
1 'polypeptide(L)' 'GLYFYDNQVCDIAADIRPSARGELEITDVNKRYLAMGQLDVEIMGRGYAWLDTGTHDSLLEAASFIATLQNRQGLMVACP' A
#
# COMPACT_ATOMS: atom_id res chain seq x y z
N GLY A 1 0.95 0.12 -0.74
CA GLY A 1 0.20 0.94 0.25
C GLY A 1 -0.96 0.15 0.81
N LEU A 2 -0.69 -0.93 1.52
CA LEU A 2 -1.68 -1.73 2.23
C LEU A 2 -1.10 -1.97 3.62
N TYR A 3 -1.89 -1.67 4.65
CA TYR A 3 -1.42 -1.73 6.04
C TYR A 3 -2.55 -2.30 6.89
N PHE A 4 -2.19 -3.16 7.83
CA PHE A 4 -3.11 -3.72 8.81
C PHE A 4 -2.65 -3.26 10.19
N TYR A 5 -3.57 -2.76 10.99
CA TYR A 5 -3.29 -2.30 12.34
C TYR A 5 -4.36 -2.77 13.30
N ASP A 6 -3.98 -2.89 14.56
CA ASP A 6 -4.91 -3.00 15.67
C ASP A 6 -5.44 -1.61 16.09
N ASN A 7 -6.23 -1.58 17.16
CA ASN A 7 -6.88 -0.34 17.61
C ASN A 7 -5.89 0.72 18.15
N GLN A 8 -4.65 0.36 18.47
CA GLN A 8 -3.66 1.32 19.00
C GLN A 8 -3.26 2.37 17.95
N VAL A 9 -3.53 2.10 16.66
CA VAL A 9 -3.17 2.99 15.55
C VAL A 9 -3.80 4.37 15.68
N CYS A 10 -5.00 4.47 16.27
CA CYS A 10 -5.68 5.75 16.47
C CYS A 10 -4.87 6.68 17.37
N ASP A 11 -4.43 6.17 18.53
CA ASP A 11 -3.65 6.93 19.50
C ASP A 11 -2.24 7.22 18.96
N ILE A 12 -1.61 6.22 18.32
CA ILE A 12 -0.30 6.39 17.69
C ILE A 12 -0.33 7.49 16.63
N ALA A 13 -1.34 7.48 15.75
CA ALA A 13 -1.49 8.46 14.68
C ALA A 13 -1.75 9.88 15.23
N ALA A 14 -2.52 10.00 16.31
CA ALA A 14 -2.81 11.28 16.95
C ALA A 14 -1.55 11.97 17.52
N ASP A 15 -0.55 11.20 17.93
CA ASP A 15 0.71 11.69 18.49
C ASP A 15 1.78 12.02 17.43
N ILE A 16 1.59 11.63 16.16
CA ILE A 16 2.56 11.90 15.08
C ILE A 16 2.66 13.40 14.81
N ARG A 17 3.89 13.87 14.62
CA ARG A 17 4.20 15.26 14.23
C ARG A 17 4.48 15.35 12.73
N PRO A 18 4.17 16.49 12.09
CA PRO A 18 4.48 16.69 10.68
C PRO A 18 5.97 16.49 10.38
N SER A 19 6.27 15.84 9.26
CA SER A 19 7.63 15.65 8.78
C SER A 19 8.22 16.94 8.21
N ALA A 20 9.46 16.89 7.72
CA ALA A 20 10.07 18.00 6.98
C ALA A 20 9.27 18.41 5.73
N ARG A 21 8.41 17.52 5.20
CA ARG A 21 7.48 17.81 4.10
C ARG A 21 6.17 18.45 4.56
N GLY A 22 5.94 18.54 5.87
CA GLY A 22 4.68 19.01 6.46
C GLY A 22 3.58 17.96 6.51
N GLU A 23 3.89 16.69 6.25
CA GLU A 23 2.92 15.59 6.20
C GLU A 23 2.96 14.74 7.47
N LEU A 24 1.82 14.14 7.83
CA LEU A 24 1.75 13.08 8.85
C LEU A 24 2.06 11.75 8.17
N GLU A 25 3.24 11.20 8.47
CA GLU A 25 3.81 10.09 7.71
C GLU A 25 3.31 8.74 8.22
N ILE A 26 2.74 7.92 7.33
CA ILE A 26 2.41 6.51 7.64
C ILE A 26 3.65 5.71 8.06
N THR A 27 4.83 6.10 7.55
CA THR A 27 6.11 5.51 7.92
C THR A 27 6.44 5.74 9.39
N ASP A 28 6.04 6.86 9.98
CA ASP A 28 6.30 7.13 11.40
C ASP A 28 5.36 6.32 12.31
N VAL A 29 4.13 6.06 11.87
CA VAL A 29 3.25 5.06 12.51
C VAL A 29 3.91 3.68 12.50
N ASN A 30 4.39 3.21 11.34
CA ASN A 30 5.07 1.93 11.21
C ASN A 30 6.33 1.82 12.09
N LYS A 31 7.13 2.89 12.18
CA LYS A 31 8.30 2.94 13.07
C LYS A 31 7.92 2.79 14.53
N ARG A 32 6.75 3.29 14.96
CA ARG A 32 6.27 3.12 16.34
C ARG A 32 6.00 1.65 16.64
N TYR A 33 5.28 0.96 15.76
CA TYR A 33 5.06 -0.49 15.87
C TYR A 33 6.39 -1.26 15.84
N LEU A 34 7.33 -0.87 14.97
CA LEU A 34 8.67 -1.48 14.91
C LEU A 34 9.43 -1.31 16.24
N ALA A 35 9.41 -0.12 16.83
CA ALA A 35 10.08 0.17 18.11
C ALA A 35 9.46 -0.61 19.29
N MET A 36 8.17 -0.97 19.18
CA MET A 36 7.47 -1.83 20.16
C MET A 36 7.68 -3.33 19.89
N GLY A 37 8.35 -3.71 18.80
CA GLY A 37 8.48 -5.11 18.37
C GLY A 37 7.15 -5.72 17.93
N GLN A 38 6.19 -4.89 17.50
CA GLN A 38 4.83 -5.25 17.10
C GLN A 38 4.59 -5.02 15.61
N LEU A 39 5.65 -4.90 14.82
CA LEU A 39 5.56 -4.78 13.36
C LEU A 39 5.92 -6.11 12.71
N ASP A 40 4.94 -6.73 12.08
CA ASP A 40 5.13 -7.87 11.19
C ASP A 40 5.25 -7.39 9.73
N VAL A 41 6.24 -7.92 9.01
CA VAL A 41 6.50 -7.56 7.61
C VAL A 41 6.39 -8.80 6.74
N GLU A 42 5.37 -8.81 5.89
CA GLU A 42 5.13 -9.88 4.93
C GLU A 42 5.75 -9.57 3.57
N ILE A 43 6.50 -10.54 3.01
CA ILE A 43 7.16 -10.38 1.72
C ILE A 43 6.20 -10.75 0.59
N MET A 44 5.82 -9.75 -0.21
CA MET A 44 5.09 -9.97 -1.45
C MET A 44 6.04 -10.51 -2.53
N GLY A 45 5.97 -11.82 -2.80
CA GLY A 45 6.83 -12.49 -3.77
C GLY A 45 6.63 -11.99 -5.21
N ARG A 46 7.63 -12.23 -6.07
CA ARG A 46 7.66 -11.80 -7.48
C ARG A 46 6.50 -12.30 -8.38
N GLY A 47 5.68 -13.23 -7.89
CA GLY A 47 4.50 -13.73 -8.61
C GLY A 47 3.30 -12.79 -8.54
N TYR A 48 3.35 -11.78 -7.66
CA TYR A 48 2.34 -10.74 -7.55
C TYR A 48 2.75 -9.50 -8.34
N ALA A 49 1.76 -8.78 -8.86
CA ALA A 49 1.93 -7.44 -9.42
C ALA A 49 1.41 -6.41 -8.41
N TRP A 50 2.29 -5.53 -7.94
CA TRP A 50 1.91 -4.34 -7.18
C TRP A 50 2.18 -3.12 -8.06
N LEU A 51 1.11 -2.43 -8.45
CA LEU A 51 1.13 -1.30 -9.37
C LEU A 51 0.58 -0.06 -8.65
N ASP A 52 1.22 1.08 -8.87
CA ASP A 52 0.75 2.39 -8.43
C ASP A 52 0.51 3.26 -9.67
N THR A 53 -0.53 4.07 -9.67
CA THR A 53 -0.94 4.88 -10.83
C THR A 53 -0.64 6.37 -10.63
N GLY A 54 0.44 6.69 -9.92
CA GLY A 54 0.82 8.07 -9.57
C GLY A 54 1.31 8.92 -10.75
N THR A 55 1.65 8.33 -11.89
CA THR A 55 2.07 9.03 -13.11
C THR A 55 1.25 8.60 -14.33
N HIS A 56 1.21 9.44 -15.38
CA HIS A 56 0.52 9.10 -16.64
C HIS A 56 1.00 7.78 -17.24
N ASP A 57 2.31 7.55 -17.25
CA ASP A 57 2.89 6.32 -17.80
C ASP A 57 2.52 5.10 -16.95
N SER A 58 2.65 5.19 -15.62
CA SER A 58 2.30 4.08 -14.70
C SER A 58 0.81 3.71 -14.76
N LEU A 59 -0.08 4.69 -14.97
CA LEU A 59 -1.51 4.45 -15.18
C LEU A 59 -1.76 3.67 -16.48
N LEU A 60 -1.10 4.04 -17.57
CA LEU A 60 -1.23 3.37 -18.85
C LEU A 60 -0.72 1.91 -18.79
N GLU A 61 0.40 1.69 -18.10
CA GLU A 61 0.95 0.36 -17.86
C GLU A 61 -0.02 -0.50 -17.03
N ALA A 62 -0.58 0.04 -15.95
CA ALA A 62 -1.54 -0.68 -15.12
C ALA A 62 -2.83 -1.04 -15.86
N ALA A 63 -3.36 -0.12 -16.68
CA ALA A 63 -4.52 -0.38 -17.51
C ALA A 63 -4.23 -1.50 -18.54
N SER A 64 -3.06 -1.46 -19.18
CA SER A 64 -2.64 -2.46 -20.16
C SER A 64 -2.46 -3.85 -19.53
N PHE A 65 -1.92 -3.89 -18.29
CA PHE A 65 -1.77 -5.13 -17.52
C PHE A 65 -3.12 -5.80 -17.25
N ILE A 66 -4.10 -5.04 -16.72
CA ILE A 66 -5.45 -5.55 -16.45
C ILE A 66 -6.15 -5.97 -17.76
N ALA A 67 -6.09 -5.15 -18.81
CA ALA A 67 -6.71 -5.46 -20.10
C ALA A 67 -6.19 -6.79 -20.67
N THR A 68 -4.87 -7.02 -20.61
CA THR A 68 -4.25 -8.26 -21.10
C THR A 68 -4.75 -9.48 -20.33
N LEU A 69 -4.79 -9.40 -18.99
CA LEU A 69 -5.25 -10.49 -18.14
C LEU A 69 -6.71 -10.85 -18.41
N GLN A 70 -7.60 -9.85 -18.43
CA GLN A 70 -9.04 -10.08 -18.62
C GLN A 70 -9.33 -10.65 -20.01
N ASN A 71 -8.70 -10.10 -21.06
CA ASN A 71 -8.87 -10.59 -22.42
C ASN A 71 -8.37 -12.03 -22.59
N ARG A 72 -7.30 -12.40 -21.88
CA ARG A 72 -6.72 -13.74 -21.97
C ARG A 72 -7.51 -14.79 -21.19
N GLN A 73 -8.05 -14.41 -20.03
CA GLN A 73 -8.71 -15.34 -19.10
C GLN A 73 -10.24 -15.35 -19.23
N GLY A 74 -10.84 -14.32 -19.81
CA GLY A 74 -12.30 -14.17 -19.88
C GLY A 74 -12.95 -13.89 -18.50
N LEU A 75 -12.16 -13.48 -17.52
CA LEU A 75 -12.59 -13.13 -16.17
C LEU A 75 -12.22 -11.68 -15.87
N MET A 76 -13.07 -11.01 -15.10
CA MET A 76 -12.84 -9.62 -14.67
C MET A 76 -12.04 -9.61 -13.35
N VAL A 77 -11.06 -8.70 -13.25
CA VAL A 77 -10.29 -8.48 -12.03
C VAL A 77 -11.01 -7.42 -11.19
N ALA A 78 -11.14 -7.65 -9.88
CA ALA A 78 -11.74 -6.70 -8.92
C ALA A 78 -13.18 -6.26 -9.24
N CYS A 79 -14.07 -7.22 -9.51
CA CYS A 79 -15.52 -7.00 -9.72
C CYS A 79 -16.32 -7.41 -8.45
N PRO A 80 -16.81 -6.45 -7.63
CA PRO A 80 -17.50 -6.72 -6.36
C PRO A 80 -18.96 -7.15 -6.49
#